data_AF-A0A3R9UBL5-F1
#
_entry.id   AF-A0A3R9UBL5-F1
#
_cell.length_a   1.000
_cell.length_b   1.000
_cell.length_c   1.000
_cell.angle_alpha   90.00
_cell.angle_beta   90.00
_cell.angle_gamma   90.00
#
_symmetry.space_group_name_H-M   'P 1'
#
loop_
_entity.id
_entity.type
_entity.pdbx_description
1 polymer ?
#
loop_
_entity_poly.entity_id
_entity_poly.type
_entity_poly.pdbx_seq_one_letter_code
_entity_poly.pdbx_strand_id
1 'polypeptide(L)'
;MRIFQRIHQKLNWSGRRYMAVILCVVAIAYLASAIYHTVKPLPQGINFSGKLRHADVKFLADKTYIDANGQQQVDQHIFDEILKMIDEAKTTIVVDMFLFNSEVGDSKLKQRPLMQELTDALVSKKRQNPQIQVVMITDPINSVYGGLSPEHYRQLRQAGVDVIETNLAPLRASNPFWSGFWYICCQNIGNNPEKGWLPNPFGDEKITLRSYLNLFNFKANHRKTVVV
;
A
#
# COMPACT_ATOMS: atom_id res chain seq x y z
N MET A 1 -1.32 -37.52 -22.62
CA MET A 1 -2.28 -37.66 -23.74
C MET A 1 -3.16 -38.91 -23.69
N ARG A 2 -2.68 -40.10 -23.30
CA ARG A 2 -3.50 -41.35 -23.26
C ARG A 2 -4.73 -41.32 -22.33
N ILE A 3 -4.68 -40.56 -21.24
CA ILE A 3 -5.80 -40.41 -20.29
C ILE A 3 -6.97 -39.64 -20.93
N PHE A 4 -6.68 -38.54 -21.61
CA PHE A 4 -7.69 -37.74 -22.31
C PHE A 4 -8.35 -38.53 -23.45
N GLN A 5 -7.59 -39.34 -24.18
CA GLN A 5 -8.15 -40.21 -25.22
C GLN A 5 -9.08 -41.30 -24.64
N ARG A 6 -8.73 -41.92 -23.51
CA ARG A 6 -9.59 -42.90 -22.82
C ARG A 6 -10.87 -42.27 -22.26
N ILE A 7 -10.78 -41.08 -21.69
CA ILE A 7 -11.94 -40.31 -21.20
C ILE A 7 -12.85 -39.94 -22.37
N HIS A 8 -12.27 -39.49 -23.48
CA HIS A 8 -13.00 -39.13 -24.69
C HIS A 8 -13.74 -40.31 -25.31
N GLN A 9 -13.08 -41.47 -25.43
CA GLN A 9 -13.69 -42.70 -25.93
C GLN A 9 -14.82 -43.22 -25.01
N LYS A 10 -14.72 -43.03 -23.69
CA LYS A 10 -15.78 -43.47 -22.76
C LYS A 10 -16.98 -42.53 -22.69
N LEU A 11 -16.77 -41.21 -22.71
CA LEU A 11 -17.85 -40.23 -22.58
C LEU A 11 -18.53 -39.90 -23.93
N ASN A 12 -17.79 -39.99 -25.04
CA ASN A 12 -18.26 -39.65 -26.39
C ASN A 12 -18.93 -38.25 -26.48
N TRP A 13 -18.43 -37.30 -25.70
CA TRP A 13 -18.97 -35.94 -25.65
C TRP A 13 -18.49 -35.09 -26.83
N SER A 14 -19.38 -34.24 -27.34
CA SER A 14 -18.97 -33.21 -28.32
C SER A 14 -18.00 -32.20 -27.68
N GLY A 15 -17.15 -31.56 -28.49
CA GLY A 15 -16.24 -30.52 -28.01
C GLY A 15 -16.96 -29.40 -27.24
N ARG A 16 -18.22 -29.10 -27.60
CA ARG A 16 -19.08 -28.15 -26.89
C ARG A 16 -19.37 -28.56 -25.45
N ARG A 17 -19.59 -29.85 -25.18
CA ARG A 17 -19.81 -30.36 -23.82
C ARG A 17 -18.55 -30.27 -22.97
N TYR A 18 -17.38 -30.62 -23.52
CA TYR A 18 -16.11 -30.42 -22.81
C TYR A 18 -15.85 -28.96 -22.48
N MET A 19 -16.06 -28.06 -23.44
CA MET A 19 -15.90 -26.63 -23.22
C MET A 19 -16.88 -26.10 -22.16
N ALA A 20 -18.15 -26.54 -22.19
CA ALA A 20 -19.13 -26.16 -21.19
C ALA A 20 -18.72 -26.62 -19.78
N VAL A 21 -18.20 -27.83 -19.62
CA VAL A 21 -17.71 -28.31 -18.32
C VAL A 21 -16.50 -27.50 -17.85
N ILE A 22 -15.54 -27.22 -18.73
CA ILE A 22 -14.38 -26.39 -18.38
C ILE A 22 -14.83 -24.98 -17.93
N LEU A 23 -15.73 -24.34 -18.68
CA LEU A 23 -16.27 -23.04 -18.32
C LEU A 23 -17.03 -23.07 -16.98
N CYS A 24 -17.79 -24.14 -16.73
CA CYS A 24 -18.49 -24.33 -15.47
C CYS A 24 -17.52 -24.46 -14.29
N VAL A 25 -16.45 -25.25 -14.44
CA VAL A 25 -15.41 -25.39 -13.40
C VAL A 25 -14.71 -24.06 -13.14
N VAL A 26 -14.35 -23.31 -14.20
CA VAL A 26 -13.73 -21.98 -14.07
C VAL A 26 -14.67 -20.99 -13.38
N ALA A 27 -15.96 -20.99 -13.73
CA ALA A 27 -16.95 -20.13 -13.11
C ALA A 27 -17.13 -20.45 -11.62
N ILE A 28 -17.21 -21.73 -11.26
CA ILE A 28 -17.30 -22.17 -9.85
C ILE A 28 -16.04 -21.76 -9.08
N ALA A 29 -14.85 -21.99 -9.63
CA ALA A 29 -13.60 -21.60 -9.00
C ALA A 29 -13.50 -20.08 -8.80
N TYR A 30 -13.91 -19.30 -9.80
CA TYR A 30 -13.99 -17.84 -9.72
C TYR A 30 -14.95 -17.38 -8.62
N LEU A 31 -16.18 -17.92 -8.59
CA LEU A 31 -17.18 -17.54 -7.57
C LEU A 31 -16.72 -17.94 -6.17
N ALA A 32 -16.18 -19.14 -6.01
CA ALA A 32 -15.63 -19.60 -4.74
C ALA A 32 -14.49 -18.68 -4.26
N SER A 33 -13.57 -18.31 -5.16
CA SER A 33 -12.50 -17.35 -4.87
C SER A 33 -13.06 -15.98 -4.49
N ALA A 34 -13.95 -15.41 -5.30
CA ALA A 34 -14.55 -14.10 -5.05
C ALA A 34 -15.24 -14.06 -3.67
N ILE A 35 -16.03 -15.08 -3.33
CA ILE A 35 -16.69 -15.21 -2.02
C ILE A 35 -15.65 -15.40 -0.90
N TYR A 36 -14.71 -16.32 -1.06
CA TYR A 36 -13.70 -16.58 -0.03
C TYR A 36 -12.92 -15.31 0.30
N HIS A 37 -12.51 -14.54 -0.70
CA HIS A 37 -11.73 -13.33 -0.49
C HIS A 37 -12.50 -12.17 0.16
N THR A 38 -13.83 -12.20 0.23
CA THR A 38 -14.61 -11.23 1.03
C THR A 38 -14.77 -11.65 2.49
N VAL A 39 -14.82 -12.96 2.78
CA VAL A 39 -15.10 -13.46 4.14
C VAL A 39 -13.90 -14.04 4.87
N LYS A 40 -12.78 -14.29 4.18
CA LYS A 40 -11.59 -14.92 4.74
C LYS A 40 -11.17 -14.31 6.09
N PRO A 41 -10.63 -15.14 7.01
CA PRO A 41 -10.18 -14.64 8.30
C PRO A 41 -9.11 -13.56 8.09
N LEU A 42 -9.22 -12.48 8.86
CA LEU A 42 -8.19 -11.45 8.89
C LEU A 42 -7.00 -11.95 9.72
N PRO A 43 -5.77 -11.51 9.39
CA PRO A 43 -4.61 -11.75 10.25
C PRO A 43 -4.86 -11.32 11.69
N GLN A 44 -4.27 -12.07 12.63
CA GLN A 44 -4.26 -11.69 14.03
C GLN A 44 -3.60 -10.32 14.21
N GLY A 45 -4.08 -9.54 15.18
CA GLY A 45 -3.53 -8.23 15.53
C GLY A 45 -4.06 -7.04 14.72
N ILE A 46 -4.84 -7.26 13.65
CA ILE A 46 -5.44 -6.14 12.88
C ILE A 46 -6.66 -5.54 13.58
N ASN A 47 -7.47 -6.40 14.22
CA ASN A 47 -8.53 -5.97 15.12
C ASN A 47 -8.07 -6.24 16.54
N PHE A 48 -7.58 -5.19 17.21
CA PHE A 48 -7.04 -5.28 18.56
C PHE A 48 -7.79 -4.34 19.49
N SER A 49 -8.32 -4.89 20.58
CA SER A 49 -8.85 -4.12 21.70
C SER A 49 -8.01 -4.44 22.92
N GLY A 50 -7.26 -3.44 23.40
CA GLY A 50 -6.43 -3.56 24.58
C GLY A 50 -7.17 -3.16 25.86
N LYS A 51 -6.53 -3.40 27.02
CA LYS A 51 -7.00 -2.84 28.28
C LYS A 51 -6.93 -1.31 28.24
N LEU A 52 -7.92 -0.64 28.83
CA LEU A 52 -7.88 0.81 29.04
C LEU A 52 -6.65 1.18 29.87
N ARG A 53 -5.99 2.28 29.49
CA ARG A 53 -4.83 2.82 30.19
C ARG A 53 -5.00 4.33 30.35
N HIS A 54 -4.59 4.87 31.49
CA HIS A 54 -4.38 6.30 31.63
C HIS A 54 -3.13 6.70 30.85
N ALA A 55 -3.20 7.86 30.19
CA ALA A 55 -2.09 8.44 29.46
C ALA A 55 -2.19 9.96 29.55
N ASP A 56 -1.03 10.63 29.57
CA ASP A 56 -0.96 12.07 29.35
C ASP A 56 -1.14 12.32 27.86
N VAL A 57 -2.24 12.98 27.49
CA VAL A 57 -2.61 13.20 26.09
C VAL A 57 -2.47 14.68 25.75
N LYS A 58 -1.65 14.98 24.73
CA LYS A 58 -1.60 16.28 24.06
C LYS A 58 -2.39 16.18 22.75
N PHE A 59 -3.38 17.04 22.58
CA PHE A 59 -4.12 17.15 21.32
C PHE A 59 -3.42 18.12 20.38
N LEU A 60 -3.17 17.70 19.15
CA LEU A 60 -2.60 18.50 18.07
C LEU A 60 -3.59 18.57 16.91
N ALA A 61 -3.70 19.74 16.29
CA ALA A 61 -4.58 19.94 15.15
C ALA A 61 -3.91 20.85 14.13
N ASP A 62 -4.01 20.45 12.86
CA ASP A 62 -3.68 21.28 11.72
C ASP A 62 -4.97 21.93 11.19
N LYS A 63 -4.87 23.16 10.70
CA LYS A 63 -5.99 23.91 10.12
C LYS A 63 -5.58 24.47 8.77
N THR A 64 -6.49 24.38 7.81
CA THR A 64 -6.38 25.08 6.53
C THR A 64 -7.74 25.67 6.22
N TYR A 65 -7.79 26.98 6.04
CA TYR A 65 -9.05 27.71 5.82
C TYR A 65 -8.83 28.92 4.93
N ILE A 66 -9.92 29.44 4.35
CA ILE A 66 -9.93 30.72 3.65
C ILE A 66 -10.39 31.78 4.63
N ASP A 67 -9.61 32.85 4.79
CA ASP A 67 -9.96 33.96 5.68
C ASP A 67 -10.99 34.91 5.04
N ALA A 68 -11.37 35.95 5.79
CA ALA A 68 -12.33 36.95 5.33
C ALA A 68 -11.86 37.75 4.09
N ASN A 69 -10.56 37.78 3.81
CA ASN A 69 -9.98 38.44 2.64
C ASN A 69 -9.85 37.49 1.44
N GLY A 70 -10.32 36.26 1.55
CA GLY A 70 -10.19 35.25 0.50
C GLY A 70 -8.80 34.61 0.43
N GLN A 71 -7.93 34.83 1.42
CA GLN A 71 -6.58 34.24 1.43
C GLN A 71 -6.58 32.92 2.18
N GLN A 72 -5.85 31.93 1.65
CA GLN A 72 -5.66 30.66 2.34
C GLN A 72 -4.68 30.84 3.50
N GLN A 73 -5.13 30.44 4.68
CA GLN A 73 -4.35 30.34 5.90
C GLN A 73 -4.04 28.87 6.17
N VAL A 74 -2.79 28.58 6.56
CA VAL A 74 -2.30 27.24 6.87
C VAL A 74 -1.61 27.28 8.22
N ASP A 75 -2.12 26.48 9.15
CA ASP A 75 -1.61 26.33 10.52
C ASP A 75 -1.31 24.84 10.74
N GLN A 76 -0.04 24.47 10.83
CA GLN A 76 0.41 23.07 10.88
C GLN A 76 1.34 22.87 12.08
N HIS A 77 1.01 21.90 12.92
CA HIS A 77 1.76 21.54 14.14
C HIS A 77 2.09 20.07 14.21
N ILE A 78 1.27 19.21 13.59
CA ILE A 78 1.40 17.75 13.73
C ILE A 78 2.75 17.27 13.23
N PHE A 79 3.18 17.75 12.05
CA PHE A 79 4.46 17.31 11.48
C PHE A 79 5.66 17.88 12.23
N ASP A 80 5.56 19.08 12.79
CA ASP A 80 6.60 19.64 13.62
C ASP A 80 6.82 18.80 14.89
N GLU A 81 5.74 18.34 15.52
CA GLU A 81 5.85 17.40 16.64
C GLU A 81 6.44 16.05 16.20
N ILE A 82 6.05 15.52 15.03
CA ILE A 82 6.64 14.28 14.50
C ILE A 82 8.17 14.42 14.31
N LEU A 83 8.62 15.51 13.69
CA LEU A 83 10.03 15.77 13.46
C LEU A 83 10.78 15.95 14.78
N LYS A 84 10.18 16.64 15.75
CA LYS A 84 10.73 16.78 17.11
C LYS A 84 10.85 15.43 17.82
N MET A 85 9.81 14.59 17.77
CA MET A 85 9.84 13.24 18.35
C MET A 85 10.97 12.40 17.76
N ILE A 86 11.20 12.48 16.44
CA ILE A 86 12.29 11.80 15.76
C ILE A 86 13.65 12.32 16.23
N ASP A 87 13.80 13.64 16.36
CA ASP A 87 15.03 14.26 16.86
C ASP A 87 15.34 13.84 18.31
N GLU A 88 14.33 13.73 19.17
CA GLU A 88 14.47 13.34 20.57
C GLU A 88 14.62 11.82 20.79
N ALA A 89 14.26 10.99 19.80
CA ALA A 89 14.27 9.53 19.89
C ALA A 89 15.65 8.97 20.29
N LYS A 90 15.69 7.91 21.10
CA LYS A 90 16.97 7.36 21.61
C LYS A 90 17.28 5.97 21.08
N THR A 91 16.28 5.11 20.99
CA THR A 91 16.49 3.67 20.76
C THR A 91 15.79 3.14 19.52
N THR A 92 14.55 3.56 19.29
CA THR A 92 13.69 2.98 18.27
C THR A 92 12.81 4.06 17.66
N ILE A 93 12.63 4.03 16.36
CA ILE A 93 11.65 4.84 15.64
C ILE A 93 10.87 3.89 14.75
N VAL A 94 9.55 3.88 14.91
CA VAL A 94 8.63 3.19 14.01
C VAL A 94 7.64 4.20 13.46
N VAL A 95 7.73 4.45 12.16
CA VAL A 95 6.79 5.30 11.43
C VAL A 95 5.94 4.40 10.55
N ASP A 96 4.62 4.53 10.62
CA ASP A 96 3.69 4.01 9.62
C ASP A 96 3.02 5.22 8.97
N MET A 97 3.26 5.45 7.68
CA MET A 97 2.76 6.64 6.99
C MET A 97 2.04 6.28 5.69
N PHE A 98 0.73 6.53 5.69
CA PHE A 98 -0.07 6.63 4.47
C PHE A 98 0.18 7.95 3.74
N LEU A 99 0.32 7.89 2.40
CA LEU A 99 0.73 9.00 1.53
C LEU A 99 2.11 9.56 1.89
N PHE A 100 3.13 8.76 1.65
CA PHE A 100 4.54 9.13 1.74
C PHE A 100 5.10 9.34 0.34
N ASN A 101 4.71 10.45 -0.29
CA ASN A 101 5.08 10.83 -1.65
C ASN A 101 5.02 12.36 -1.79
N SER A 102 5.43 12.89 -2.95
CA SER A 102 5.46 14.33 -3.24
C SER A 102 4.24 14.86 -3.99
N GLU A 103 3.20 14.04 -4.17
CA GLU A 103 2.05 14.40 -5.01
C GLU A 103 1.17 15.45 -4.32
N VAL A 104 0.80 16.49 -5.08
CA VAL A 104 -0.04 17.61 -4.61
C VAL A 104 -1.35 17.76 -5.39
N GLY A 105 -1.62 16.85 -6.34
CA GLY A 105 -2.77 16.92 -7.24
C GLY A 105 -2.77 18.22 -8.06
N ASP A 106 -3.95 18.81 -8.27
CA ASP A 106 -4.12 20.04 -9.06
C ASP A 106 -3.82 21.33 -8.26
N SER A 107 -3.27 21.21 -7.05
CA SER A 107 -2.97 22.37 -6.21
C SER A 107 -1.88 23.23 -6.85
N LYS A 108 -2.19 24.52 -7.07
CA LYS A 108 -1.22 25.52 -7.55
C LYS A 108 -0.46 26.21 -6.43
N LEU A 109 -0.81 25.92 -5.18
CA LEU A 109 -0.20 26.52 -4.01
C LEU A 109 1.03 25.71 -3.61
N LYS A 110 2.10 26.41 -3.25
CA LYS A 110 3.31 25.78 -2.70
C LYS A 110 2.96 25.05 -1.40
N GLN A 111 3.12 23.73 -1.39
CA GLN A 111 2.92 22.90 -0.21
C GLN A 111 4.24 22.72 0.55
N ARG A 112 4.15 22.44 1.85
CA ARG A 112 5.29 22.00 2.66
C ARG A 112 5.76 20.62 2.17
N PRO A 113 7.06 20.39 1.94
CA PRO A 113 7.57 19.13 1.39
C PRO A 113 7.70 18.05 2.47
N LEU A 114 6.58 17.66 3.10
CA LEU A 114 6.53 16.77 4.27
C LEU A 114 7.26 15.43 4.04
N MET A 115 7.14 14.84 2.85
CA MET A 115 7.85 13.62 2.48
C MET A 115 9.38 13.79 2.57
N GLN A 116 9.91 14.91 2.06
CA GLN A 116 11.34 15.18 2.08
C GLN A 116 11.82 15.47 3.51
N GLU A 117 11.09 16.28 4.27
CA GLU A 117 11.45 16.61 5.65
C GLU A 117 11.52 15.37 6.54
N LEU A 118 10.53 14.46 6.42
CA LEU A 118 10.54 13.19 7.15
C LEU A 118 11.69 12.29 6.71
N THR A 119 11.94 12.21 5.39
CA THR A 119 13.07 11.45 4.84
C THR A 119 14.40 11.95 5.42
N ASP A 120 14.62 13.25 5.38
CA ASP A 120 15.85 13.89 5.85
C ASP A 120 16.02 13.72 7.37
N ALA A 121 14.94 13.86 8.15
CA ALA A 121 14.98 13.67 9.60
C ALA A 121 15.37 12.23 9.97
N LEU A 122 14.77 11.22 9.34
CA LEU A 122 15.09 9.82 9.60
C LEU A 122 16.53 9.48 9.16
N VAL A 123 16.97 9.96 7.99
CA VAL A 123 18.34 9.78 7.51
C VAL A 123 19.34 10.45 8.45
N SER A 124 19.09 11.70 8.84
CA SER A 124 19.94 12.45 9.77
C SER A 124 20.05 11.73 11.12
N LYS A 125 18.92 11.29 11.67
CA LYS A 125 18.87 10.59 12.94
C LYS A 125 19.68 9.30 12.93
N LYS A 126 19.55 8.52 11.85
CA LYS A 126 20.30 7.27 11.65
C LYS A 126 21.80 7.52 11.48
N ARG A 127 22.21 8.63 10.85
CA ARG A 127 23.62 9.03 10.76
C ARG A 127 24.20 9.46 12.11
N GLN A 128 23.45 10.22 12.89
CA GLN A 128 23.86 10.69 14.22
C GLN A 128 23.96 9.55 15.24
N ASN A 129 23.04 8.59 15.17
CA ASN A 129 23.03 7.39 16.00
C ASN A 129 22.90 6.13 15.12
N PRO A 130 24.00 5.56 14.61
CA PRO A 130 23.95 4.37 13.76
C PRO A 130 23.26 3.14 14.39
N GLN A 131 23.25 3.07 15.73
CA GLN A 131 22.65 1.95 16.49
C GLN A 131 21.14 2.08 16.69
N ILE A 132 20.54 3.25 16.44
CA ILE A 132 19.09 3.42 16.58
C ILE A 132 18.35 2.53 15.58
N GLN A 133 17.30 1.85 16.03
CA GLN A 133 16.44 1.08 15.12
C GLN A 133 15.45 2.04 14.46
N VAL A 134 15.35 2.01 13.13
CA VAL A 134 14.41 2.85 12.38
C VAL A 134 13.67 1.99 11.38
N VAL A 135 12.35 1.94 11.52
CA VAL A 135 11.44 1.21 10.64
C VAL A 135 10.45 2.21 10.04
N MET A 136 10.39 2.24 8.71
CA MET A 136 9.44 3.02 7.93
C MET A 136 8.46 2.06 7.24
N ILE A 137 7.27 1.95 7.77
CA ILE A 137 6.15 1.22 7.20
C ILE A 137 5.36 2.19 6.32
N THR A 138 4.99 1.75 5.13
CA THR A 138 4.19 2.57 4.23
C THR A 138 3.23 1.72 3.39
N ASP A 139 2.32 2.38 2.71
CA ASP A 139 1.38 1.74 1.80
C ASP A 139 2.01 1.54 0.41
N PRO A 140 1.79 0.38 -0.25
CA PRO A 140 2.28 0.15 -1.60
C PRO A 140 1.78 1.15 -2.65
N ILE A 141 0.74 1.97 -2.38
CA ILE A 141 0.35 3.06 -3.29
C ILE A 141 1.50 4.04 -3.57
N ASN A 142 2.42 4.23 -2.62
CA ASN A 142 3.53 5.18 -2.74
C ASN A 142 4.61 4.73 -3.74
N SER A 143 4.69 3.44 -4.06
CA SER A 143 5.45 2.91 -5.22
C SER A 143 4.54 2.52 -6.39
N VAL A 144 3.26 2.88 -6.32
CA VAL A 144 2.22 2.44 -7.25
C VAL A 144 2.24 0.92 -7.43
N TYR A 145 2.27 0.21 -6.30
CA TYR A 145 2.31 -1.24 -6.17
C TYR A 145 3.54 -1.87 -6.84
N GLY A 146 4.72 -1.30 -6.58
CA GLY A 146 6.00 -1.71 -7.20
C GLY A 146 6.12 -1.31 -8.67
N GLY A 147 5.27 -0.39 -9.14
CA GLY A 147 5.34 0.19 -10.47
C GLY A 147 6.43 1.26 -10.61
N LEU A 148 6.87 1.81 -9.48
CA LEU A 148 7.92 2.82 -9.35
C LEU A 148 8.94 2.38 -8.30
N SER A 149 10.12 2.98 -8.37
CA SER A 149 11.17 2.86 -7.35
C SER A 149 11.44 4.23 -6.74
N PRO A 150 10.62 4.68 -5.76
CA PRO A 150 10.72 6.05 -5.25
C PRO A 150 12.09 6.38 -4.69
N GLU A 151 12.60 7.57 -5.01
CA GLU A 151 13.96 7.97 -4.62
C GLU A 151 14.14 8.00 -3.10
N HIS A 152 13.17 8.53 -2.37
CA HIS A 152 13.21 8.63 -0.92
C HIS A 152 13.27 7.25 -0.23
N TYR A 153 12.71 6.18 -0.85
CA TYR A 153 12.92 4.83 -0.34
C TYR A 153 14.38 4.40 -0.46
N ARG A 154 15.05 4.74 -1.57
CA ARG A 154 16.47 4.41 -1.77
C ARG A 154 17.33 5.14 -0.76
N GLN A 155 17.07 6.43 -0.55
CA GLN A 155 17.79 7.26 0.43
C GLN A 155 17.68 6.69 1.85
N LEU A 156 16.46 6.34 2.29
CA LEU A 156 16.22 5.72 3.58
C LEU A 156 16.96 4.38 3.74
N ARG A 157 16.83 3.48 2.76
CA ARG A 157 17.50 2.18 2.79
C ARG A 157 19.02 2.30 2.80
N GLN A 158 19.58 3.22 2.01
CA GLN A 158 21.02 3.51 2.01
C GLN A 158 21.52 4.05 3.35
N ALA A 159 20.69 4.81 4.07
CA ALA A 159 20.99 5.25 5.43
C ALA A 159 20.86 4.14 6.48
N GLY A 160 20.33 2.96 6.13
CA GLY A 160 20.13 1.84 7.05
C GLY A 160 18.77 1.85 7.75
N VAL A 161 17.77 2.55 7.20
CA VAL A 161 16.37 2.47 7.63
C VAL A 161 15.70 1.26 6.98
N ASP A 162 14.92 0.50 7.74
CA ASP A 162 14.12 -0.60 7.21
C ASP A 162 12.82 -0.05 6.61
N VAL A 163 12.73 -0.02 5.28
CA VAL A 163 11.57 0.51 4.54
C VAL A 163 10.68 -0.63 4.05
N ILE A 164 9.52 -0.78 4.69
CA ILE A 164 8.58 -1.88 4.53
C ILE A 164 7.30 -1.36 3.86
N GLU A 165 6.99 -1.90 2.68
CA GLU A 165 5.66 -1.74 2.11
C GLU A 165 4.69 -2.76 2.70
N THR A 166 3.53 -2.29 3.14
CA THR A 166 2.54 -3.12 3.82
C THR A 166 2.03 -4.22 2.89
N ASN A 167 2.15 -5.48 3.30
CA ASN A 167 1.55 -6.58 2.55
C ASN A 167 0.03 -6.59 2.72
N LEU A 168 -0.69 -6.11 1.72
CA LEU A 168 -2.15 -6.05 1.73
C LEU A 168 -2.81 -7.38 1.30
N ALA A 169 -2.06 -8.35 0.80
CA ALA A 169 -2.56 -9.65 0.36
C ALA A 169 -3.50 -10.34 1.37
N PRO A 170 -3.17 -10.39 2.67
CA PRO A 170 -3.98 -11.11 3.65
C PRO A 170 -5.33 -10.43 3.94
N LEU A 171 -5.49 -9.13 3.65
CA LEU A 171 -6.75 -8.40 3.85
C LEU A 171 -7.85 -8.90 2.89
N ARG A 172 -9.09 -8.73 3.33
CA ARG A 172 -10.29 -9.00 2.53
C ARG A 172 -10.33 -8.10 1.29
N ALA A 173 -10.95 -8.60 0.23
CA ALA A 173 -11.09 -7.89 -1.04
C ALA A 173 -12.11 -6.76 -0.93
N SER A 174 -11.71 -5.54 -1.31
CA SER A 174 -12.64 -4.41 -1.50
C SER A 174 -13.44 -4.56 -2.80
N ASN A 175 -12.86 -5.20 -3.82
CA ASN A 175 -13.47 -5.44 -5.12
C ASN A 175 -13.48 -6.95 -5.45
N PRO A 176 -14.46 -7.72 -4.96
CA PRO A 176 -14.52 -9.18 -5.16
C PRO A 176 -14.61 -9.60 -6.63
N PHE A 177 -15.24 -8.78 -7.48
CA PHE A 177 -15.38 -9.08 -8.91
C PHE A 177 -14.01 -9.20 -9.60
N TRP A 178 -13.11 -8.25 -9.32
CA TRP A 178 -11.74 -8.30 -9.81
C TRP A 178 -10.86 -9.27 -9.01
N SER A 179 -10.93 -9.18 -7.69
CA SER A 179 -10.12 -9.96 -6.75
C SER A 179 -10.26 -11.46 -6.96
N GLY A 180 -11.48 -11.98 -7.20
CA GLY A 180 -11.71 -13.41 -7.39
C GLY A 180 -10.84 -14.02 -8.48
N PHE A 181 -10.72 -13.33 -9.63
CA PHE A 181 -9.83 -13.74 -10.72
C PHE A 181 -8.35 -13.48 -10.38
N TRP A 182 -8.05 -12.29 -9.86
CA TRP A 182 -6.69 -11.87 -9.51
C TRP A 182 -5.96 -12.86 -8.60
N TYR A 183 -6.64 -13.37 -7.58
CA TYR A 183 -6.07 -14.29 -6.60
C TYR A 183 -5.85 -15.71 -7.12
N ILE A 184 -6.53 -16.12 -8.19
CA ILE A 184 -6.34 -17.44 -8.81
C ILE A 184 -5.07 -17.45 -9.67
N CYS A 185 -4.84 -16.43 -10.49
CA CYS A 185 -3.80 -16.46 -11.51
C CYS A 185 -2.58 -15.60 -11.21
N CYS A 186 -2.80 -14.46 -10.57
CA CYS A 186 -2.02 -13.30 -10.93
C CYS A 186 -1.34 -12.66 -9.72
N GLN A 187 -1.85 -12.81 -8.50
CA GLN A 187 -1.33 -12.15 -7.31
C GLN A 187 0.18 -12.32 -7.10
N ASN A 188 0.72 -13.53 -7.31
CA ASN A 188 2.12 -13.85 -6.99
C ASN A 188 3.12 -13.40 -8.06
N ILE A 189 2.65 -12.77 -9.14
CA ILE A 189 3.51 -12.21 -10.18
C ILE A 189 4.01 -10.84 -9.69
N GLY A 190 5.33 -10.68 -9.58
CA GLY A 190 5.97 -9.42 -9.19
C GLY A 190 5.71 -8.29 -10.20
N ASN A 191 5.96 -7.05 -9.77
CA ASN A 191 5.97 -5.89 -10.64
C ASN A 191 7.42 -5.56 -11.06
N ASN A 192 7.61 -4.82 -12.15
CA ASN A 192 8.92 -4.36 -12.60
C ASN A 192 8.87 -2.84 -12.83
N PRO A 193 9.48 -2.04 -11.93
CA PRO A 193 9.41 -0.58 -12.00
C PRO A 193 10.17 0.02 -13.18
N GLU A 194 11.06 -0.73 -13.83
CA GLU A 194 11.86 -0.25 -14.96
C GLU A 194 11.13 -0.39 -16.32
N LYS A 195 9.99 -1.08 -16.35
CA LYS A 195 9.25 -1.41 -17.58
C LYS A 195 7.91 -0.71 -17.67
N GLY A 196 7.75 0.46 -17.05
CA GLY A 196 6.51 1.24 -17.12
C GLY A 196 6.33 1.94 -18.48
N TRP A 197 5.10 1.94 -19.00
CA TRP A 197 4.74 2.69 -20.22
C TRP A 197 3.37 3.36 -20.18
N LEU A 198 2.54 3.02 -19.20
CA LEU A 198 1.20 3.59 -19.03
C LEU A 198 1.28 4.85 -18.14
N PRO A 199 0.35 5.80 -18.26
CA PRO A 199 0.30 6.96 -17.40
C PRO A 199 0.11 6.55 -15.93
N ASN A 200 0.71 7.28 -14.99
CA ASN A 200 0.41 7.11 -13.56
C ASN A 200 -0.81 7.96 -13.21
N PRO A 201 -1.86 7.40 -12.57
CA PRO A 201 -3.01 8.20 -12.15
C PRO A 201 -2.70 9.14 -10.97
N PHE A 202 -1.52 9.03 -10.35
CA PHE A 202 -1.15 9.79 -9.16
C PHE A 202 -0.05 10.82 -9.38
N GLY A 203 0.67 10.79 -10.50
CA GLY A 203 1.82 11.64 -10.78
C GLY A 203 2.33 11.49 -12.21
N ASP A 204 3.48 12.06 -12.52
CA ASP A 204 3.96 12.17 -13.91
C ASP A 204 4.72 10.94 -14.44
N GLU A 205 5.18 10.06 -13.54
CA GLU A 205 5.98 8.89 -13.91
C GLU A 205 5.16 7.84 -14.68
N LYS A 206 5.83 6.98 -15.46
CA LYS A 206 5.16 5.88 -16.17
C LYS A 206 5.14 4.62 -15.31
N ILE A 207 4.01 3.91 -15.34
CA ILE A 207 3.80 2.66 -14.59
C ILE A 207 3.49 1.49 -15.52
N THR A 208 3.55 0.28 -14.97
CA THR A 208 3.25 -0.94 -15.70
C THR A 208 1.74 -1.20 -15.73
N LEU A 209 1.28 -2.05 -16.66
CA LEU A 209 -0.07 -2.62 -16.60
C LEU A 209 -0.33 -3.32 -15.26
N ARG A 210 0.70 -3.95 -14.69
CA ARG A 210 0.60 -4.67 -13.42
C ARG A 210 0.18 -3.76 -12.26
N SER A 211 0.65 -2.51 -12.24
CA SER A 211 0.23 -1.51 -11.26
C SER A 211 -1.27 -1.23 -11.32
N TYR A 212 -1.82 -1.04 -12.52
CA TYR A 212 -3.27 -0.89 -12.73
C TYR A 212 -4.06 -2.11 -12.26
N LEU A 213 -3.61 -3.29 -12.64
CA LEU A 213 -4.26 -4.54 -12.22
C LEU A 213 -4.21 -4.74 -10.69
N ASN A 214 -3.15 -4.28 -10.02
CA ASN A 214 -3.11 -4.31 -8.56
C ASN A 214 -4.05 -3.26 -7.95
N LEU A 215 -4.04 -2.03 -8.50
CA LEU A 215 -4.89 -0.92 -8.07
C LEU A 215 -6.39 -1.28 -8.09
N PHE A 216 -6.85 -2.09 -9.04
CA PHE A 216 -8.24 -2.56 -9.08
C PHE A 216 -8.67 -3.40 -7.86
N ASN A 217 -7.73 -3.92 -7.06
CA ASN A 217 -8.06 -4.55 -5.78
C ASN A 217 -8.50 -3.54 -4.72
N PHE A 218 -8.08 -2.28 -4.86
CA PHE A 218 -8.50 -1.13 -4.05
C PHE A 218 -8.37 -1.37 -2.54
N LYS A 219 -7.18 -1.82 -2.12
CA LYS A 219 -6.82 -2.00 -0.71
C LYS A 219 -5.72 -1.01 -0.37
N ALA A 220 -5.73 -0.52 0.86
CA ALA A 220 -4.72 0.39 1.36
C ALA A 220 -4.53 0.22 2.88
N ASN A 221 -3.35 0.59 3.33
CA ASN A 221 -2.98 0.91 4.69
C ASN A 221 -3.11 2.43 4.87
N HIS A 222 -4.18 2.87 5.53
CA HIS A 222 -4.40 4.29 5.84
C HIS A 222 -3.78 4.78 7.15
N ARG A 223 -2.97 3.94 7.84
CA ARG A 223 -2.41 4.27 9.15
C ARG A 223 -1.42 5.43 9.05
N LYS A 224 -1.43 6.25 10.09
CA LYS A 224 -0.47 7.32 10.33
C LYS A 224 -0.11 7.26 11.81
N THR A 225 1.04 6.69 12.11
CA THR A 225 1.49 6.47 13.48
C THR A 225 2.98 6.69 13.56
N VAL A 226 3.43 7.32 14.65
CA VAL A 226 4.85 7.50 14.96
C VAL A 226 5.06 7.05 16.39
N VAL A 227 6.02 6.16 16.59
CA VAL A 227 6.44 5.66 17.91
C VAL A 227 7.95 5.83 18.00
N VAL A 228 8.43 6.47 19.07
CA VAL A 228 9.85 6.79 19.32
C VAL A 228 10.34 6.33 20.69
#